data_AF-A0A6P4YB18-F1
#
_entry.id   AF-A0A6P4YB18-F1
#
_cell.length_a   1.000
_cell.length_b   1.000
_cell.length_c   1.000
_cell.angle_alpha   90.00
_cell.angle_beta   90.00
_cell.angle_gamma   90.00
#
_symmetry.space_group_name_H-M   'P 1'
#
loop_
_entity.id
_entity.type
_entity.pdbx_description
1 polymer ?
#
loop_
_entity_poly.entity_id
_entity_poly.type
_entity_poly.pdbx_seq_one_letter_code
_entity_poly.pdbx_strand_id
1 'polypeptide(L)'
;MRHLCLFTLVILLAVCHQSLAGKQKREKCQYDVTRGQCDDATKKMTITKTPKEGQPESCEVKTIEKRCKGRRVKCQFQKPTITPCTDGKRTVTRQPVEGSDPACQPKTRTRNCRAQKTKCTFGPWGDFGECVEGVKTRSRPVLSGDQAKCAAKATKTKSCQN
;
A
#
# COMPACT_ATOMS: atom_id res chain seq x y z
N MET A 1 -74.49 -62.19 26.29
CA MET A 1 -73.67 -60.98 26.47
C MET A 1 -72.17 -61.27 26.37
N ARG A 2 -71.68 -61.80 25.24
CA ARG A 2 -70.25 -62.09 25.00
C ARG A 2 -69.72 -61.58 23.64
N HIS A 3 -70.58 -61.10 22.76
CA HIS A 3 -70.21 -60.61 21.43
C HIS A 3 -70.02 -59.09 21.32
N LEU A 4 -70.34 -58.31 22.37
CA LEU A 4 -70.19 -56.85 22.37
C LEU A 4 -68.79 -56.35 22.79
N CYS A 5 -67.96 -57.18 23.43
CA CYS A 5 -66.60 -56.78 23.87
C CYS A 5 -65.51 -56.94 22.80
N LEU A 6 -65.73 -57.75 21.75
CA LEU A 6 -64.72 -57.98 20.72
C LEU A 6 -64.72 -56.89 19.64
N PHE A 7 -65.85 -56.23 19.39
CA PHE A 7 -65.93 -55.16 18.37
C PHE A 7 -65.34 -53.83 18.85
N THR A 8 -65.39 -53.51 20.13
CA THR A 8 -64.79 -52.28 20.67
C THR A 8 -63.26 -52.33 20.71
N LEU A 9 -62.66 -53.52 20.88
CA LEU A 9 -61.21 -53.69 20.93
C LEU A 9 -60.55 -53.60 19.55
N VAL A 10 -61.26 -53.99 18.48
CA VAL A 10 -60.77 -53.86 17.09
C VAL A 10 -60.82 -52.40 16.61
N ILE A 11 -61.82 -51.62 17.02
CA ILE A 11 -61.93 -50.20 16.65
C ILE A 11 -60.83 -49.37 17.33
N LEU A 12 -60.44 -49.70 18.58
CA LEU A 12 -59.35 -49.03 19.28
C LEU A 12 -57.95 -49.29 18.67
N LEU A 13 -57.75 -50.44 18.01
CA LEU A 13 -56.49 -50.74 17.31
C LEU A 13 -56.40 -50.06 15.94
N ALA A 14 -57.52 -49.74 15.28
CA ALA A 14 -57.51 -49.06 13.98
C ALA A 14 -57.22 -47.55 14.06
N VAL A 15 -57.51 -46.90 15.19
CA VAL A 15 -57.27 -45.44 15.36
C VAL A 15 -55.81 -45.14 15.72
N CYS A 16 -55.05 -46.10 16.24
CA CYS A 16 -53.66 -45.87 16.65
C CYS A 16 -52.63 -45.87 15.51
N HIS A 17 -52.99 -46.27 14.27
CA HIS A 17 -52.03 -46.43 13.18
C HIS A 17 -51.82 -45.18 12.28
N GLN A 18 -52.57 -44.10 12.46
CA GLN A 18 -52.48 -42.93 11.57
C GLN A 18 -51.51 -41.82 12.03
N SER A 19 -50.84 -41.95 13.17
CA SER A 19 -49.98 -40.87 13.71
C SER A 19 -48.47 -41.09 13.51
N LEU A 20 -48.07 -41.96 12.59
CA LEU A 20 -46.70 -42.02 12.07
C LEU A 20 -46.61 -41.33 10.71
N ALA A 21 -47.20 -40.13 10.60
CA ALA A 21 -46.82 -39.19 9.55
C ALA A 21 -45.39 -38.76 9.84
N GLY A 22 -44.44 -39.54 9.30
CA GLY A 22 -43.02 -39.24 9.36
C GLY A 22 -42.82 -37.79 8.99
N LYS A 23 -42.12 -37.04 9.85
CA LYS A 23 -41.67 -35.68 9.54
C LYS A 23 -40.85 -35.79 8.26
N GLN A 24 -41.49 -35.57 7.10
CA GLN A 24 -40.77 -35.38 5.85
C GLN A 24 -39.81 -34.23 6.13
N LYS A 25 -38.52 -34.56 6.25
CA LYS A 25 -37.47 -33.56 6.33
C LYS A 25 -37.66 -32.74 5.06
N ARG A 26 -38.18 -31.51 5.19
CA ARG A 26 -38.26 -30.57 4.08
C ARG A 26 -36.87 -30.51 3.48
N GLU A 27 -36.70 -31.14 2.32
CA GLU A 27 -35.42 -31.15 1.62
C GLU A 27 -35.12 -29.68 1.31
N LYS A 28 -34.05 -29.19 1.92
CA LYS A 28 -33.65 -27.79 1.74
C LYS A 28 -33.07 -27.69 0.35
N CYS A 29 -33.61 -26.77 -0.46
CA CYS A 29 -33.07 -26.45 -1.78
C CYS A 29 -31.55 -26.26 -1.71
N GLN A 30 -30.83 -26.99 -2.54
CA GLN A 30 -29.39 -26.85 -2.69
C GLN A 30 -29.09 -25.92 -3.86
N TYR A 31 -28.07 -25.07 -3.71
CA TYR A 31 -27.74 -24.04 -4.69
C TYR A 31 -26.24 -24.00 -5.00
N ASP A 32 -25.92 -23.79 -6.26
CA ASP A 32 -24.62 -23.30 -6.71
C ASP A 32 -24.56 -21.78 -6.58
N VAL A 33 -23.41 -21.25 -6.16
CA VAL A 33 -23.28 -19.84 -5.79
C VAL A 33 -22.27 -19.16 -6.70
N THR A 34 -22.76 -18.23 -7.51
CA THR A 34 -21.94 -17.38 -8.37
C THR A 34 -21.83 -15.99 -7.76
N ARG A 35 -20.61 -15.46 -7.67
CA ARG A 35 -20.34 -14.12 -7.15
C ARG A 35 -19.98 -13.18 -8.31
N GLY A 36 -20.73 -12.11 -8.46
CA GLY A 36 -20.41 -11.03 -9.40
C GLY A 36 -19.20 -10.21 -8.95
N GLN A 37 -18.76 -9.29 -9.81
CA GLN A 37 -17.71 -8.33 -9.44
C GLN A 37 -18.20 -7.37 -8.35
N CYS A 38 -17.26 -6.90 -7.53
CA CYS A 38 -17.53 -5.89 -6.53
C CYS A 38 -17.56 -4.51 -7.21
N ASP A 39 -18.69 -3.81 -7.09
CA ASP A 39 -18.79 -2.41 -7.49
C ASP A 39 -18.01 -1.56 -6.48
N ASP A 40 -16.98 -0.87 -6.96
CA ASP A 40 -16.12 -0.06 -6.12
C ASP A 40 -16.78 1.25 -5.64
N ALA A 41 -17.83 1.75 -6.30
CA ALA A 41 -18.58 2.92 -5.86
C ALA A 41 -19.56 2.57 -4.73
N THR A 42 -20.33 1.50 -4.90
CA THR A 42 -21.38 1.12 -3.93
C THR A 42 -20.89 0.15 -2.85
N LYS A 43 -19.70 -0.45 -3.03
CA LYS A 43 -19.14 -1.53 -2.19
C LYS A 43 -20.11 -2.71 -2.03
N LYS A 44 -20.89 -2.98 -3.08
CA LYS A 44 -21.84 -4.10 -3.17
C LYS A 44 -21.44 -5.04 -4.29
N MET A 45 -21.80 -6.30 -4.14
CA MET A 45 -21.73 -7.32 -5.18
C MET A 45 -23.01 -8.14 -5.20
N THR A 46 -23.38 -8.56 -6.39
CA THR A 46 -24.52 -9.45 -6.62
C THR A 46 -24.07 -10.90 -6.46
N ILE A 47 -24.81 -11.68 -5.67
CA ILE A 47 -24.63 -13.12 -5.54
C ILE A 47 -25.86 -13.81 -6.11
N THR A 48 -25.65 -14.65 -7.11
CA THR A 48 -26.69 -15.48 -7.72
C THR A 48 -26.58 -16.89 -7.17
N LYS A 49 -27.71 -17.41 -6.69
CA LYS A 49 -27.86 -18.78 -6.20
C LYS A 49 -28.75 -19.55 -7.17
N THR A 50 -28.16 -20.44 -7.94
CA THR A 50 -28.87 -21.28 -8.92
C THR A 50 -29.14 -22.64 -8.31
N PRO A 51 -30.38 -23.17 -8.34
CA PRO A 51 -30.67 -24.51 -7.86
C PRO A 51 -29.79 -25.54 -8.59
N LYS A 52 -29.31 -26.54 -7.85
CA LYS A 52 -28.57 -27.65 -8.46
C LYS A 52 -29.48 -28.49 -9.36
N GLU A 53 -28.87 -29.21 -10.30
CA GLU A 53 -29.58 -30.18 -11.13
C GLU A 53 -30.28 -31.25 -10.26
N GLY A 54 -31.51 -31.62 -10.65
CA GLY A 54 -32.36 -32.56 -9.89
C GLY A 54 -33.08 -31.96 -8.68
N GLN A 55 -32.99 -30.66 -8.43
CA GLN A 55 -33.80 -29.98 -7.40
C GLN A 55 -35.26 -29.79 -7.85
N PRO A 56 -36.23 -29.78 -6.92
CA PRO A 56 -37.63 -29.58 -7.24
C PRO A 56 -37.86 -28.18 -7.83
N GLU A 57 -38.80 -28.05 -8.75
CA GLU A 57 -39.09 -26.81 -9.49
C GLU A 57 -39.48 -25.63 -8.57
N SER A 58 -40.00 -25.92 -7.37
CA SER A 58 -40.24 -24.93 -6.31
C SER A 58 -38.97 -24.19 -5.82
N CYS A 59 -37.78 -24.72 -6.13
CA CYS A 59 -36.51 -24.07 -5.82
C CYS A 59 -36.20 -23.04 -6.91
N GLU A 60 -36.53 -21.78 -6.67
CA GLU A 60 -36.24 -20.70 -7.62
C GLU A 60 -34.81 -20.14 -7.47
N VAL A 61 -34.30 -19.56 -8.54
CA VAL A 61 -33.04 -18.79 -8.54
C VAL A 61 -33.17 -17.59 -7.63
N LYS A 62 -32.16 -17.37 -6.77
CA LYS A 62 -32.15 -16.25 -5.82
C LYS A 62 -30.99 -15.33 -6.08
N THR A 63 -31.29 -14.04 -6.23
CA THR A 63 -30.29 -12.99 -6.35
C THR A 63 -30.29 -12.14 -5.09
N ILE A 64 -29.13 -12.01 -4.44
CA ILE A 64 -28.97 -11.19 -3.24
C ILE A 64 -27.81 -10.22 -3.40
N GLU A 65 -27.97 -9.01 -2.89
CA GLU A 65 -26.86 -8.07 -2.75
C GLU A 65 -26.12 -8.33 -1.44
N LYS A 66 -24.78 -8.36 -1.49
CA LYS A 66 -23.94 -8.35 -0.29
C LYS A 66 -22.89 -7.27 -0.36
N ARG A 67 -22.51 -6.74 0.80
CA ARG A 67 -21.33 -5.88 0.91
C ARG A 67 -20.09 -6.68 0.50
N CYS A 68 -19.23 -6.05 -0.28
CA CYS A 68 -17.94 -6.58 -0.68
C CYS A 68 -16.81 -5.65 -0.23
N LYS A 69 -15.62 -6.21 -0.04
CA LYS A 69 -14.41 -5.41 0.13
C LYS A 69 -13.97 -5.03 -1.28
N GLY A 70 -14.30 -3.81 -1.70
CA GLY A 70 -13.79 -3.25 -2.96
C GLY A 70 -12.27 -3.36 -3.06
N ARG A 71 -11.73 -3.22 -4.27
CA ARG A 71 -10.28 -3.24 -4.44
C ARG A 71 -9.72 -2.05 -3.67
N ARG A 72 -9.04 -2.30 -2.55
CA ARG A 72 -8.27 -1.26 -1.86
C ARG A 72 -7.06 -0.96 -2.72
N VAL A 73 -7.24 -0.08 -3.71
CA VAL A 73 -6.11 0.52 -4.40
C VAL A 73 -5.35 1.28 -3.31
N LYS A 74 -4.15 0.82 -2.97
CA LYS A 74 -3.34 1.48 -1.94
C LYS A 74 -2.66 2.68 -2.58
N CYS A 75 -2.43 3.74 -1.80
CA CYS A 75 -1.56 4.81 -2.23
C CYS A 75 -0.15 4.31 -2.51
N GLN A 76 0.25 4.33 -3.78
CA GLN A 76 1.63 4.13 -4.18
C GLN A 76 2.25 5.50 -4.46
N PHE A 77 3.53 5.65 -4.10
CA PHE A 77 4.26 6.90 -4.25
C PHE A 77 5.52 6.69 -5.07
N GLN A 78 5.83 7.65 -5.91
CA GLN A 78 7.08 7.69 -6.67
C GLN A 78 8.30 7.82 -5.75
N LYS A 79 9.50 7.65 -6.32
CA LYS A 79 10.74 8.01 -5.62
C LYS A 79 10.68 9.50 -5.21
N PRO A 80 11.16 9.85 -4.02
CA PRO A 80 11.03 11.22 -3.53
C PRO A 80 11.93 12.19 -4.29
N THR A 81 11.41 13.37 -4.59
CA THR A 81 12.20 14.54 -5.00
C THR A 81 12.76 15.20 -3.75
N ILE A 82 14.08 15.42 -3.72
CA ILE A 82 14.79 15.98 -2.57
C ILE A 82 15.44 17.29 -3.00
N THR A 83 15.11 18.39 -2.34
CA THR A 83 15.74 19.69 -2.63
C THR A 83 17.19 19.74 -2.10
N PRO A 84 18.02 20.67 -2.60
CA PRO A 84 19.28 21.01 -1.97
C PRO A 84 19.12 21.36 -0.49
N CYS A 85 20.21 21.22 0.26
CA CYS A 85 20.25 21.63 1.65
C CYS A 85 20.53 23.13 1.74
N THR A 86 19.54 23.89 2.20
CA THR A 86 19.62 25.34 2.41
C THR A 86 19.33 25.62 3.87
N ASP A 87 20.18 26.38 4.55
CA ASP A 87 20.05 26.72 5.98
C ASP A 87 19.84 25.50 6.90
N GLY A 88 20.54 24.40 6.59
CA GLY A 88 20.47 23.15 7.34
C GLY A 88 19.16 22.38 7.18
N LYS A 89 18.29 22.77 6.24
CA LYS A 89 17.01 22.11 5.96
C LYS A 89 16.88 21.76 4.48
N ARG A 90 16.13 20.70 4.20
CA ARG A 90 15.73 20.29 2.84
C ARG A 90 14.32 19.73 2.85
N THR A 91 13.64 19.85 1.72
CA THR A 91 12.29 19.34 1.51
C THR A 91 12.35 18.02 0.76
N VAL A 92 11.55 17.06 1.23
CA VAL A 92 11.38 15.75 0.60
C VAL A 92 9.92 15.60 0.20
N THR A 93 9.68 15.53 -1.10
CA THR A 93 8.33 15.46 -1.69
C THR A 93 8.14 14.11 -2.37
N ARG A 94 6.97 13.49 -2.18
CA ARG A 94 6.56 12.24 -2.83
C ARG A 94 5.24 12.46 -3.56
N GLN A 95 5.25 12.25 -4.87
CA GLN A 95 4.05 12.28 -5.69
C GLN A 95 3.38 10.90 -5.74
N PRO A 96 2.04 10.81 -5.79
CA PRO A 96 1.34 9.57 -6.09
C PRO A 96 1.75 9.00 -7.45
N VAL A 97 1.72 7.68 -7.59
CA VAL A 97 1.88 7.02 -8.90
C VAL A 97 0.54 7.07 -9.64
N GLU A 98 0.57 7.29 -10.95
CA GLU A 98 -0.62 7.20 -11.81
C GLU A 98 -1.30 5.83 -11.65
N GLY A 99 -2.63 5.81 -11.52
CA GLY A 99 -3.38 4.59 -11.21
C GLY A 99 -3.41 4.19 -9.73
N SER A 100 -2.81 4.99 -8.84
CA SER A 100 -3.09 4.89 -7.39
C SER A 100 -4.50 5.37 -7.06
N ASP A 101 -4.92 5.17 -5.81
CA ASP A 101 -6.18 5.71 -5.32
C ASP A 101 -6.24 7.24 -5.54
N PRO A 102 -7.30 7.77 -6.16
CA PRO A 102 -7.41 9.20 -6.48
C PRO A 102 -7.45 10.09 -5.23
N ALA A 103 -7.77 9.55 -4.06
CA ALA A 103 -7.69 10.27 -2.79
C ALA A 103 -6.24 10.46 -2.28
N CYS A 104 -5.25 9.82 -2.91
CA CYS A 104 -3.86 9.94 -2.52
C CYS A 104 -3.32 11.33 -2.85
N GLN A 105 -3.09 12.12 -1.81
CA GLN A 105 -2.46 13.43 -1.93
C GLN A 105 -0.92 13.32 -1.90
N PRO A 106 -0.19 14.26 -2.55
CA PRO A 106 1.25 14.37 -2.43
C PRO A 106 1.69 14.50 -0.96
N LYS A 107 2.82 13.87 -0.62
CA LYS A 107 3.38 13.91 0.74
C LYS A 107 4.67 14.72 0.76
N THR A 108 4.68 15.77 1.57
CA THR A 108 5.83 16.65 1.74
C THR A 108 6.27 16.69 3.19
N ARG A 109 7.58 16.65 3.43
CA ARG A 109 8.15 16.88 4.76
C ARG A 109 9.50 17.57 4.69
N THR A 110 9.77 18.39 5.69
CA THR A 110 11.07 19.03 5.90
C THR A 110 11.96 18.13 6.74
N ARG A 111 13.25 18.06 6.40
CA ARG A 111 14.26 17.32 7.16
C ARG A 111 15.50 18.16 7.36
N ASN A 112 16.14 17.99 8.51
CA ASN A 112 17.47 18.53 8.74
C ASN A 112 18.48 17.88 7.79
N CYS A 113 19.48 18.65 7.38
CA CYS A 113 20.56 18.22 6.51
C CYS A 113 21.82 19.02 6.80
N ARG A 114 22.95 18.54 6.29
CA ARG A 114 24.20 19.30 6.27
C ARG A 114 24.45 19.74 4.83
N ALA A 115 24.71 21.02 4.64
CA ALA A 115 25.15 21.52 3.36
C ALA A 115 26.44 20.78 2.97
N GLN A 116 26.53 20.32 1.72
CA GLN A 116 27.78 19.77 1.24
C GLN A 116 28.82 20.89 1.25
N LYS A 117 29.98 20.64 1.88
CA LYS A 117 31.09 21.57 1.82
C LYS A 117 31.52 21.69 0.36
N THR A 118 31.50 22.89 -0.18
CA THR A 118 32.10 23.18 -1.48
C THR A 118 33.57 22.76 -1.43
N LYS A 119 33.93 21.78 -2.26
CA LYS A 119 35.32 21.35 -2.37
C LYS A 119 36.05 22.40 -3.20
N CYS A 120 37.15 22.91 -2.67
CA CYS A 120 38.04 23.77 -3.43
C CYS A 120 38.74 22.92 -4.49
N THR A 121 38.64 23.30 -5.76
CA THR A 121 39.52 22.78 -6.81
C THR A 121 40.51 23.86 -7.20
N PHE A 122 41.73 23.44 -7.51
CA PHE A 122 42.84 24.35 -7.77
C PHE A 122 43.52 23.97 -9.09
N GLY A 123 44.08 24.97 -9.75
CA GLY A 123 44.93 24.78 -10.92
C GLY A 123 46.35 24.35 -10.56
N PRO A 124 47.26 24.34 -11.54
CA PRO A 124 48.66 23.99 -11.33
C PRO A 124 49.34 24.98 -10.36
N TRP A 125 50.32 24.48 -9.61
CA TRP A 125 51.18 25.34 -8.80
C TRP A 125 52.08 26.18 -9.70
N GLY A 126 52.19 27.47 -9.39
CA GLY A 126 53.30 28.27 -9.88
C GLY A 126 54.61 27.94 -9.15
N ASP A 127 55.69 28.51 -9.64
CA ASP A 127 57.00 28.41 -9.01
C ASP A 127 57.04 29.15 -7.68
N PHE A 128 58.02 28.81 -6.84
CA PHE A 128 58.31 29.63 -5.67
C PHE A 128 58.92 30.94 -6.12
N GLY A 129 58.37 32.04 -5.62
CA GLY A 129 58.99 33.36 -5.76
C GLY A 129 60.33 33.46 -5.04
N GLU A 130 60.91 34.65 -5.08
CA GLU A 130 62.17 34.96 -4.41
C GLU A 130 62.09 34.73 -2.90
N CYS A 131 63.25 34.47 -2.30
CA CYS A 131 63.37 34.36 -0.87
C CYS A 131 63.34 35.76 -0.25
N VAL A 132 62.26 36.10 0.44
CA VAL A 132 62.09 37.37 1.13
C VAL A 132 62.04 37.07 2.62
N GLU A 133 62.96 37.67 3.39
CA GLU A 133 63.02 37.49 4.85
C GLU A 133 63.11 36.01 5.28
N GLY A 134 63.84 35.19 4.51
CA GLY A 134 64.01 33.75 4.80
C GLY A 134 62.80 32.88 4.44
N VAL A 135 61.80 33.43 3.74
CA VAL A 135 60.61 32.72 3.30
C VAL A 135 60.38 32.92 1.81
N LYS A 136 60.09 31.82 1.10
CA LYS A 136 59.60 31.86 -0.28
C LYS A 136 58.18 31.33 -0.36
N THR A 137 57.39 31.97 -1.21
CA THR A 137 55.96 31.70 -1.36
C THR A 137 55.65 31.26 -2.78
N ARG A 138 54.75 30.29 -2.93
CA ARG A 138 54.11 29.98 -4.22
C ARG A 138 52.60 29.95 -4.07
N SER A 139 51.90 30.26 -5.15
CA SER A 139 50.45 30.24 -5.23
C SER A 139 49.95 29.42 -6.42
N ARG A 140 48.67 29.07 -6.39
CA ARG A 140 47.95 28.45 -7.51
C ARG A 140 46.55 29.07 -7.64
N PRO A 141 45.95 29.12 -8.83
CA PRO A 141 44.61 29.64 -8.98
C PRO A 141 43.56 28.69 -8.37
N VAL A 142 42.50 29.25 -7.78
CA VAL A 142 41.31 28.51 -7.36
C VAL A 142 40.39 28.40 -8.58
N LEU A 143 40.11 27.18 -9.03
CA LEU A 143 39.27 26.95 -10.21
C LEU A 143 37.79 26.82 -9.83
N SER A 144 37.50 26.29 -8.63
CA SER A 144 36.13 26.24 -8.10
C SER A 144 36.11 26.20 -6.58
N GLY A 145 35.03 26.71 -6.00
CA GLY A 145 34.83 26.82 -4.55
C GLY A 145 34.66 28.26 -4.09
N ASP A 146 34.56 28.43 -2.78
CA ASP A 146 34.47 29.75 -2.14
C ASP A 146 35.87 30.38 -2.12
N GLN A 147 36.08 31.46 -2.90
CA GLN A 147 37.39 32.07 -3.11
C GLN A 147 38.06 32.46 -1.78
N ALA A 148 37.31 33.03 -0.84
CA ALA A 148 37.84 33.46 0.44
C ALA A 148 38.27 32.26 1.30
N LYS A 149 37.46 31.19 1.34
CA LYS A 149 37.78 29.97 2.10
C LYS A 149 38.88 29.13 1.44
N CYS A 150 39.00 29.20 0.12
CA CYS A 150 39.93 28.40 -0.65
C CYS A 150 41.31 29.07 -0.80
N ALA A 151 41.40 30.41 -0.74
CA ALA A 151 42.64 31.16 -0.90
C ALA A 151 43.74 30.72 0.08
N ALA A 152 43.40 30.47 1.34
CA ALA A 152 44.38 30.01 2.33
C ALA A 152 45.04 28.66 1.96
N LYS A 153 44.34 27.80 1.19
CA LYS A 153 44.84 26.51 0.70
C LYS A 153 45.47 26.60 -0.70
N ALA A 154 45.38 27.77 -1.32
CA ALA A 154 45.93 28.10 -2.63
C ALA A 154 47.35 28.68 -2.53
N THR A 155 47.82 28.98 -1.32
CA THR A 155 49.17 29.51 -1.05
C THR A 155 49.97 28.51 -0.22
N LYS A 156 51.27 28.39 -0.52
CA LYS A 156 52.20 27.60 0.27
C LYS A 156 53.50 28.37 0.48
N THR A 157 53.98 28.37 1.72
CA THR A 157 55.26 28.96 2.10
C THR A 157 56.27 27.87 2.43
N LYS A 158 57.55 28.17 2.23
CA LYS A 158 58.68 27.34 2.66
C LYS A 158 59.80 28.26 3.14
N SER A 159 60.52 27.85 4.18
CA SER A 159 61.76 28.51 4.56
C SER A 159 62.82 28.37 3.47
N CYS A 160 63.68 29.38 3.38
CA CYS A 160 64.84 29.41 2.52
C CYS A 160 65.98 30.13 3.25
N GLN A 161 67.22 29.80 2.87
CA GLN A 161 68.39 30.58 3.23
C GLN A 161 68.73 31.43 2.00
N ASN A 162 68.99 32.72 2.22
CA ASN A 162 69.53 33.60 1.19
C ASN A 162 70.98 33.24 0.90
#